data_AF-A0A6F8ZYL6-F1
#
_entry.id   AF-A0A6F8ZYL6-F1
#
_cell.length_a   1.000
_cell.length_b   1.000
_cell.length_c   1.000
_cell.angle_alpha   90.00
_cell.angle_beta   90.00
_cell.angle_gamma   90.00
#
_symmetry.space_group_name_H-M   'P 1'
#
loop_
_entity.id
_entity.type
_entity.pdbx_description
1 polymer ?
#
loop_
_entity_poly.entity_id
_entity_poly.type
_entity_poly.pdbx_seq_one_letter_code
_entity_poly.pdbx_strand_id
1 'polypeptide(L)'
;MNGYPAPMTRGANFTLMFLMIVSGAHFMEYLHRLSFSRVDTISVDGGVEIQSIAFSNPAVTVVPYKNIMAVGLYQGKNIIIQGVVNHNADKFCVNLRFNSGVALHFNPRFNENVVVRNSLLKEQWGPEERTGACPSTEASLLRVMVNGAQMFSYNHRHFLLQQIDILEVEGDVSLSSVLV
;
A
#
# COMPACT_ATOMS: atom_id res chain seq x y z
N MET A 1 8.69 13.60 -19.75
CA MET A 1 7.26 13.69 -19.41
C MET A 1 7.15 13.86 -17.91
N ASN A 2 6.49 14.92 -17.46
CA ASN A 2 6.30 15.20 -16.03
C ASN A 2 5.46 14.05 -15.42
N GLY A 3 5.93 13.47 -14.32
CA GLY A 3 5.28 12.33 -13.66
C GLY A 3 3.98 12.70 -12.96
N TYR A 4 3.29 11.72 -12.35
CA TYR A 4 2.18 12.03 -11.44
C TYR A 4 2.72 12.67 -10.16
N PRO A 5 2.23 13.86 -9.76
CA PRO A 5 2.66 14.50 -8.54
C PRO A 5 2.32 13.61 -7.34
N ALA A 6 3.18 13.62 -6.32
CA ALA A 6 2.88 12.92 -5.08
C ALA A 6 1.63 13.55 -4.46
N PRO A 7 0.52 12.81 -4.27
CA PRO A 7 -0.71 13.32 -3.65
C PRO A 7 -0.57 13.48 -2.12
N MET A 8 0.67 13.61 -1.65
CA MET A 8 1.05 13.76 -0.26
C MET A 8 1.83 15.05 -0.14
N THR A 9 1.66 15.75 0.98
CA THR A 9 2.32 17.03 1.24
C THR A 9 3.26 16.89 2.41
N ARG A 10 4.43 17.52 2.33
CA ARG A 10 5.38 17.62 3.45
C ARG A 10 4.67 18.19 4.69
N GLY A 11 4.93 17.59 5.84
CA GLY A 11 4.29 17.96 7.12
C GLY A 11 2.83 17.51 7.27
N ALA A 12 2.23 16.88 6.26
CA ALA A 12 0.84 16.44 6.32
C ALA A 12 0.71 14.95 6.64
N ASN A 13 -0.42 14.60 7.25
CA ASN A 13 -0.83 13.21 7.45
C ASN A 13 -1.17 12.57 6.10
N PHE A 14 -0.89 11.27 5.99
CA PHE A 14 -1.35 10.46 4.87
C PHE A 14 -1.94 9.14 5.36
N THR A 15 -2.86 8.60 4.56
CA THR A 15 -3.25 7.19 4.59
C THR A 15 -2.95 6.60 3.22
N LEU A 16 -2.06 5.61 3.19
CA LEU A 16 -1.68 4.86 1.99
C LEU A 16 -2.28 3.46 2.10
N MET A 17 -3.03 3.05 1.08
CA MET A 17 -3.64 1.72 1.03
C MET A 17 -3.22 0.99 -0.24
N PHE A 18 -2.68 -0.22 -0.06
CA PHE A 18 -2.42 -1.17 -1.13
C PHE A 18 -3.52 -2.23 -1.10
N LEU A 19 -4.32 -2.30 -2.16
CA LEU A 19 -5.40 -3.27 -2.32
C LEU A 19 -5.07 -4.24 -3.46
N MET A 20 -4.97 -5.51 -3.13
CA MET A 20 -4.73 -6.60 -4.08
C MET A 20 -6.05 -7.03 -4.72
N ILE A 21 -6.21 -6.82 -6.03
CA ILE A 21 -7.40 -7.26 -6.77
C ILE A 21 -7.00 -8.23 -7.88
N VAL A 22 -7.67 -9.38 -7.87
CA VAL A 22 -7.63 -10.35 -8.95
C VAL A 22 -9.06 -10.50 -9.44
N SER A 23 -9.30 -10.30 -10.75
CA SER A 23 -10.63 -10.15 -11.37
C SER A 23 -11.40 -8.88 -10.95
N GLY A 24 -12.03 -8.20 -11.90
CA GLY A 24 -12.67 -6.87 -11.73
C GLY A 24 -13.87 -6.78 -10.77
N ALA A 25 -14.07 -7.72 -9.85
CA ALA A 25 -15.14 -7.69 -8.86
C ALA A 25 -14.77 -6.81 -7.65
N HIS A 26 -14.71 -5.51 -7.85
CA HIS A 26 -14.72 -4.56 -6.75
C HIS A 26 -16.15 -4.32 -6.30
N PHE A 27 -16.48 -4.73 -5.07
CA PHE A 27 -17.86 -4.78 -4.60
C PHE A 27 -18.43 -3.39 -4.25
N MET A 28 -17.74 -2.57 -3.43
CA MET A 28 -18.21 -1.21 -3.09
C MET A 28 -17.16 -0.37 -2.33
N GLU A 29 -17.21 0.95 -2.49
CA GLU A 29 -16.59 1.93 -1.58
C GLU A 29 -17.64 2.48 -0.60
N TYR A 30 -17.33 2.59 0.70
CA TYR A 30 -18.22 3.16 1.70
C TYR A 30 -17.59 4.37 2.38
N LEU A 31 -18.13 5.56 2.10
CA LEU A 31 -17.72 6.80 2.76
C LEU A 31 -18.22 6.82 4.21
N HIS A 32 -17.33 7.14 5.16
CA HIS A 32 -17.68 7.27 6.57
C HIS A 32 -18.75 8.36 6.76
N ARG A 33 -19.90 7.98 7.32
CA ARG A 33 -20.99 8.89 7.70
C ARG A 33 -20.85 9.45 9.12
N LEU A 34 -19.98 8.85 9.92
CA LEU A 34 -19.65 9.22 11.29
C LEU A 34 -18.13 9.18 11.45
N SER A 35 -17.60 9.93 12.43
CA SER A 35 -16.17 9.84 12.78
C SER A 35 -15.80 8.41 13.15
N PHE A 36 -14.69 7.92 12.62
CA PHE A 36 -14.19 6.57 12.90
C PHE A 36 -13.97 6.32 14.40
N SER A 37 -13.64 7.39 15.16
CA SER A 37 -13.41 7.33 16.61
C SER A 37 -14.63 6.89 17.44
N ARG A 38 -15.83 6.91 16.84
CA ARG A 38 -17.07 6.46 17.47
C ARG A 38 -17.39 4.98 17.23
N VAL A 39 -16.58 4.29 16.42
CA VAL A 39 -16.77 2.88 16.11
C VAL A 39 -16.00 2.06 17.13
N ASP A 40 -16.70 1.33 17.98
CA ASP A 40 -16.12 0.50 19.05
C ASP A 40 -16.54 -0.97 19.00
N THR A 41 -17.55 -1.29 18.17
CA THR A 41 -18.20 -2.60 18.15
C THR A 41 -18.30 -3.11 16.72
N ILE A 42 -17.89 -4.36 16.52
CA ILE A 42 -18.21 -5.13 15.31
C ILE A 42 -19.30 -6.15 15.65
N SER A 43 -20.31 -6.28 14.78
CA SER A 43 -21.34 -7.30 14.89
C SER A 43 -21.47 -8.04 13.56
N VAL A 44 -21.51 -9.36 13.60
CA VAL A 44 -21.80 -10.23 12.46
C VAL A 44 -23.08 -10.99 12.78
N ASP A 45 -24.08 -10.91 11.91
CA ASP A 45 -25.39 -11.53 12.08
C ASP A 45 -25.82 -12.23 10.77
N GLY A 46 -26.81 -13.12 10.86
CA GLY A 46 -27.30 -13.95 9.76
C GLY A 46 -26.66 -15.34 9.67
N GLY A 47 -27.00 -16.09 8.61
CA GLY A 47 -26.55 -17.47 8.40
C GLY A 47 -25.12 -17.58 7.87
N VAL A 48 -24.13 -17.17 8.67
CA VAL A 48 -22.70 -17.18 8.32
C VAL A 48 -21.89 -17.93 9.39
N GLU A 49 -20.92 -18.72 8.93
CA GLU A 49 -19.91 -19.35 9.79
C GLU A 49 -18.62 -18.52 9.76
N ILE A 50 -18.15 -18.09 10.93
CA ILE A 50 -16.96 -17.24 11.06
C ILE A 50 -15.76 -18.12 11.40
N GLN A 51 -14.74 -18.10 10.55
CA GLN A 51 -13.49 -18.85 10.80
C GLN A 51 -12.51 -18.09 11.70
N SER A 52 -12.41 -16.77 11.56
CA SER A 52 -11.59 -15.93 12.44
C SER A 52 -12.00 -14.45 12.36
N ILE A 53 -11.71 -13.72 13.44
CA ILE A 53 -11.73 -12.25 13.48
C ILE A 53 -10.41 -11.84 14.14
N ALA A 54 -9.66 -10.94 13.49
CA ALA A 54 -8.39 -10.46 14.03
C ALA A 54 -8.36 -8.93 14.02
N PHE A 55 -7.79 -8.35 15.07
CA PHE A 55 -7.52 -6.93 15.19
C PHE A 55 -6.01 -6.75 15.38
N SER A 56 -5.40 -5.85 14.62
CA SER A 56 -4.01 -5.46 14.83
C SER A 56 -3.96 -4.19 15.66
N ASN A 57 -3.40 -4.30 16.87
CA ASN A 57 -2.92 -3.14 17.61
C ASN A 57 -1.71 -2.56 16.86
N PRO A 58 -1.53 -1.23 16.81
CA PRO A 58 -0.36 -0.65 16.17
C PRO A 58 0.88 -1.14 16.93
N ALA A 59 1.62 -2.03 16.29
CA ALA A 59 2.97 -2.40 16.70
C ALA A 59 3.85 -1.14 16.67
N VAL A 60 5.04 -1.22 17.26
CA VAL A 60 6.05 -0.16 17.20
C VAL A 60 6.27 0.24 15.73
N THR A 61 5.78 1.43 15.36
CA THR A 61 5.86 1.98 13.99
C THR A 61 7.07 2.90 13.84
N VAL A 62 8.26 2.41 14.20
CA VAL A 62 9.51 3.17 14.02
C VAL A 62 10.05 2.91 12.62
N VAL A 63 10.57 3.96 11.98
CA VAL A 63 11.20 3.90 10.65
C VAL A 63 12.73 3.79 10.83
N PRO A 64 13.44 2.84 10.17
CA PRO A 64 12.93 1.89 9.17
C PRO A 64 12.01 0.83 9.79
N TYR A 65 10.86 0.63 9.16
CA TYR A 65 9.86 -0.33 9.59
C TYR A 65 9.96 -1.59 8.74
N LYS A 66 9.85 -2.76 9.37
CA LYS A 66 9.81 -4.06 8.69
C LYS A 66 8.79 -4.97 9.36
N ASN A 67 7.97 -5.62 8.53
CA ASN A 67 6.98 -6.58 8.98
C ASN A 67 6.97 -7.82 8.07
N ILE A 68 6.93 -9.01 8.68
CA ILE A 68 6.78 -10.29 7.98
C ILE A 68 5.30 -10.69 8.01
N MET A 69 4.70 -10.77 6.84
CA MET A 69 3.33 -11.19 6.61
C MET A 69 3.27 -12.73 6.52
N ALA A 70 2.66 -13.38 7.52
CA ALA A 70 2.66 -14.84 7.66
C ALA A 70 2.18 -15.64 6.41
N VAL A 71 1.30 -15.07 5.59
CA VAL A 71 0.70 -15.73 4.41
C VAL A 71 1.08 -15.03 3.09
N GLY A 72 1.88 -13.95 3.15
CA GLY A 72 2.16 -13.11 2.00
C GLY A 72 0.92 -12.38 1.46
N LEU A 73 0.95 -11.98 0.18
CA LEU A 73 -0.19 -11.35 -0.50
C LEU A 73 -1.18 -12.38 -1.04
N TYR A 74 -2.46 -12.05 -0.99
CA TYR A 74 -3.55 -12.81 -1.60
C TYR A 74 -4.63 -11.85 -2.10
N GLN A 75 -5.57 -12.34 -2.90
CA GLN A 75 -6.67 -11.54 -3.43
C GLN A 75 -7.52 -10.95 -2.29
N GLY A 76 -7.78 -9.64 -2.34
CA GLY A 76 -8.54 -8.92 -1.32
C GLY A 76 -7.71 -8.48 -0.12
N LYS A 77 -6.43 -8.84 -0.04
CA LYS A 77 -5.56 -8.37 1.04
C LYS A 77 -5.37 -6.85 0.96
N ASN A 78 -5.56 -6.19 2.10
CA ASN A 78 -5.37 -4.77 2.28
C ASN A 78 -4.14 -4.52 3.17
N ILE A 79 -3.24 -3.67 2.71
CA ILE A 79 -2.18 -3.10 3.54
C ILE A 79 -2.47 -1.62 3.71
N ILE A 80 -2.60 -1.16 4.95
CA ILE A 80 -2.91 0.22 5.29
C ILE A 80 -1.74 0.79 6.09
N ILE A 81 -1.17 1.89 5.60
CA ILE A 81 -0.06 2.60 6.22
C ILE A 81 -0.51 4.02 6.50
N GLN A 82 -0.43 4.44 7.76
CA GLN A 82 -0.74 5.80 8.18
C GLN A 82 0.50 6.43 8.79
N GLY A 83 0.67 7.72 8.54
CA GLY A 83 1.82 8.45 9.04
C GLY A 83 1.81 9.91 8.64
N VAL A 84 2.95 10.56 8.85
CA VAL A 84 3.23 11.95 8.50
C VAL A 84 4.44 11.99 7.59
N VAL A 85 4.33 12.70 6.47
CA VAL A 85 5.51 13.03 5.66
C VAL A 85 6.33 14.06 6.41
N ASN A 86 7.63 13.83 6.61
CA ASN A 86 8.47 14.77 7.35
C ASN A 86 8.52 16.15 6.65
N HIS A 87 8.66 17.23 7.41
CA HIS A 87 8.62 18.60 6.87
C HIS A 87 9.69 18.87 5.80
N ASN A 88 10.87 18.26 5.93
CA ASN A 88 11.99 18.41 5.01
C ASN A 88 12.19 17.16 4.13
N ALA A 89 11.13 16.37 3.91
CA ALA A 89 11.24 15.11 3.19
C ALA A 89 11.71 15.29 1.75
N ASP A 90 12.75 14.57 1.36
CA ASP A 90 13.13 14.40 -0.04
C ASP A 90 12.39 13.23 -0.65
N LYS A 91 12.38 12.09 0.05
CA LYS A 91 11.70 10.87 -0.41
C LYS A 91 11.48 9.89 0.74
N PHE A 92 10.51 9.02 0.55
CA PHE A 92 10.39 7.79 1.33
C PHE A 92 10.03 6.64 0.39
N CYS A 93 10.16 5.40 0.84
CA CYS A 93 9.71 4.25 0.07
C CYS A 93 8.92 3.24 0.90
N VAL A 94 8.05 2.53 0.20
CA VAL A 94 7.38 1.33 0.68
C VAL A 94 7.75 0.19 -0.25
N ASN A 95 8.32 -0.88 0.30
CA ASN A 95 8.70 -2.07 -0.45
C ASN A 95 7.78 -3.24 -0.08
N LEU A 96 7.17 -3.86 -1.08
CA LEU A 96 6.59 -5.19 -0.97
C LEU A 96 7.61 -6.18 -1.54
N ARG A 97 8.16 -7.02 -0.67
CA ARG A 97 9.32 -7.86 -0.97
C ARG A 97 8.98 -9.33 -0.98
N PHE A 98 9.78 -10.05 -1.75
CA PHE A 98 9.88 -11.50 -1.75
C PHE A 98 11.35 -11.87 -1.52
N ASN A 99 11.62 -13.16 -1.33
CA ASN A 99 12.89 -13.68 -0.81
C ASN A 99 14.17 -13.08 -1.45
N SER A 100 14.16 -12.78 -2.75
CA SER A 100 15.35 -12.29 -3.48
C SER A 100 15.16 -10.91 -4.14
N GLY A 101 14.11 -10.15 -3.81
CA GLY A 101 13.85 -8.89 -4.51
C GLY A 101 12.71 -8.04 -3.96
N VAL A 102 12.26 -7.12 -4.80
CA VAL A 102 11.18 -6.17 -4.50
C VAL A 102 10.13 -6.30 -5.59
N ALA A 103 8.94 -6.81 -5.24
CA ALA A 103 7.83 -6.96 -6.16
C ALA A 103 7.22 -5.59 -6.52
N LEU A 104 7.09 -4.71 -5.51
CA LEU A 104 6.74 -3.30 -5.71
C LEU A 104 7.63 -2.43 -4.82
N HIS A 105 8.32 -1.49 -5.46
CA HIS A 105 8.95 -0.34 -4.83
C HIS A 105 8.08 0.88 -5.12
N PHE A 106 7.36 1.38 -4.11
CA PHE A 106 6.60 2.63 -4.19
C PHE A 106 7.44 3.74 -3.56
N ASN A 107 7.81 4.75 -4.35
CA ASN A 107 8.76 5.77 -3.92
C ASN A 107 8.31 7.19 -4.31
N PRO A 108 7.53 7.86 -3.46
CA PRO A 108 7.28 9.29 -3.56
C PRO A 108 8.58 10.08 -3.36
N ARG A 109 8.88 10.94 -4.33
CA ARG A 109 10.01 11.85 -4.36
C ARG A 109 9.48 13.28 -4.41
N PHE A 110 9.54 13.97 -3.28
CA PHE A 110 9.01 15.33 -3.14
C PHE A 110 9.92 16.36 -3.80
N ASN A 111 11.23 16.10 -3.83
CA ASN A 111 12.22 16.94 -4.53
C ASN A 111 12.04 16.92 -6.06
N GLU A 112 11.54 15.82 -6.62
CA GLU A 112 11.23 15.64 -8.04
C GLU A 112 9.73 15.85 -8.37
N ASN A 113 8.89 16.03 -7.34
CA ASN A 113 7.43 16.05 -7.42
C ASN A 113 6.85 14.88 -8.25
N VAL A 114 7.27 13.65 -7.93
CA VAL A 114 6.86 12.44 -8.66
C VAL A 114 6.74 11.24 -7.73
N VAL A 115 5.85 10.31 -8.06
CA VAL A 115 5.87 8.96 -7.49
C VAL A 115 6.49 7.99 -8.48
N VAL A 116 7.61 7.38 -8.09
CA VAL A 116 8.25 6.31 -8.86
C VAL A 116 7.74 4.96 -8.39
N ARG A 117 7.37 4.09 -9.33
CA ARG A 117 7.15 2.66 -9.06
C ARG A 117 8.12 1.81 -9.86
N ASN A 118 8.60 0.72 -9.27
CA ASN A 118 9.45 -0.23 -9.96
C ASN A 118 9.43 -1.62 -9.27
N SER A 119 10.09 -2.60 -9.88
CA SER A 119 10.45 -3.88 -9.25
C SER A 119 11.96 -4.08 -9.31
N LEU A 120 12.50 -4.74 -8.30
CA LEU A 120 13.86 -5.28 -8.28
C LEU A 120 13.77 -6.79 -8.48
N LEU A 121 14.15 -7.28 -9.66
CA LEU A 121 14.10 -8.69 -10.03
C LEU A 121 15.49 -9.14 -10.47
N LYS A 122 15.93 -10.32 -10.02
CA LYS A 122 17.29 -10.84 -10.34
C LYS A 122 18.38 -9.81 -10.05
N GLU A 123 18.26 -9.13 -8.90
CA GLU A 123 19.17 -8.09 -8.43
C GLU A 123 19.27 -6.84 -9.33
N GLN A 124 18.35 -6.67 -10.28
CA GLN A 124 18.33 -5.54 -11.20
C GLN A 124 17.00 -4.79 -11.16
N TRP A 125 17.08 -3.46 -11.09
CA TRP A 125 15.91 -2.60 -11.20
C TRP A 125 15.38 -2.67 -12.62
N GLY A 126 14.06 -2.87 -12.74
CA GLY A 126 13.40 -2.78 -14.04
C GLY A 126 13.24 -1.34 -14.52
N PRO A 127 12.46 -1.11 -15.60
CA PRO A 127 12.09 0.23 -16.01
C PRO A 127 11.21 0.91 -14.96
N GLU A 128 11.55 2.16 -14.61
CA GLU A 128 10.74 2.98 -13.70
C GLU A 128 9.40 3.35 -14.36
N GLU A 129 8.34 3.35 -13.57
CA GLU A 129 7.07 3.93 -13.96
C GLU A 129 6.80 5.21 -13.16
N ARG A 130 6.69 6.32 -13.88
CA ARG A 130 6.53 7.68 -13.34
C ARG A 130 5.18 8.31 -13.70
N THR A 131 4.52 7.76 -14.72
CA THR A 131 3.25 8.20 -15.31
C THR A 131 2.26 7.02 -15.37
N GLY A 132 1.09 7.22 -15.97
CA GLY A 132 -0.04 6.27 -16.04
C GLY A 132 -0.95 6.26 -14.80
N ALA A 133 -2.13 6.87 -14.91
CA ALA A 133 -3.30 6.47 -14.13
C ALA A 133 -3.97 5.35 -14.92
N CYS A 134 -3.75 4.11 -14.47
CA CYS A 134 -4.24 2.89 -15.13
C CYS A 134 -3.60 2.63 -16.51
N PRO A 135 -3.25 1.37 -16.81
CA PRO A 135 -3.90 0.81 -17.98
C PRO A 135 -4.31 -0.65 -17.80
N SER A 136 -5.22 -1.03 -18.70
CA SER A 136 -5.56 -2.39 -19.15
C SER A 136 -6.38 -3.26 -18.20
N THR A 137 -7.34 -3.92 -18.84
CA THR A 137 -8.25 -4.99 -18.40
C THR A 137 -7.53 -6.25 -17.91
N GLU A 138 -6.36 -6.11 -17.32
CA GLU A 138 -5.52 -7.23 -16.90
C GLU A 138 -5.90 -7.71 -15.49
N ALA A 139 -5.87 -9.02 -15.34
CA ALA A 139 -6.56 -9.74 -14.28
C ALA A 139 -5.92 -9.63 -12.88
N SER A 140 -4.75 -8.99 -12.72
CA SER A 140 -4.01 -8.94 -11.44
C SER A 140 -3.37 -7.56 -11.21
N LEU A 141 -4.09 -6.69 -10.51
CA LEU A 141 -3.67 -5.31 -10.25
C LEU A 141 -3.50 -5.07 -8.75
N LEU A 142 -2.40 -4.41 -8.39
CA LEU A 142 -2.29 -3.76 -7.11
C LEU A 142 -2.75 -2.32 -7.24
N ARG A 143 -3.86 -1.98 -6.58
CA ARG A 143 -4.33 -0.60 -6.52
C ARG A 143 -3.68 0.13 -5.36
N VAL A 144 -3.24 1.35 -5.64
CA VAL A 144 -2.67 2.24 -4.64
C VAL A 144 -3.61 3.43 -4.46
N MET A 145 -4.09 3.59 -3.23
CA MET A 145 -4.93 4.70 -2.81
C MET A 145 -4.17 5.58 -1.84
N VAL A 146 -4.32 6.89 -1.99
CA VAL A 146 -3.79 7.88 -1.03
C VAL A 146 -4.95 8.74 -0.55
N ASN A 147 -5.11 8.82 0.77
CA ASN A 147 -6.17 9.58 1.43
C ASN A 147 -7.57 9.21 0.92
N GLY A 148 -7.78 7.93 0.61
CA GLY A 148 -9.05 7.40 0.09
C GLY A 148 -9.26 7.59 -1.42
N ALA A 149 -8.42 8.37 -2.10
CA ALA A 149 -8.49 8.52 -3.55
C ALA A 149 -7.58 7.50 -4.24
N GLN A 150 -8.12 6.76 -5.23
CA GLN A 150 -7.31 5.89 -6.07
C GLN A 150 -6.37 6.73 -6.93
N MET A 151 -5.07 6.45 -6.84
CA MET A 151 -4.04 7.18 -7.56
C MET A 151 -3.58 6.45 -8.80
N PHE A 152 -3.26 5.15 -8.67
CA PHE A 152 -2.80 4.33 -9.78
C PHE A 152 -2.93 2.83 -9.49
N SER A 153 -2.81 2.04 -10.55
CA SER A 153 -2.67 0.58 -10.50
C SER A 153 -1.27 0.20 -10.91
N TYR A 154 -0.73 -0.86 -10.31
CA TYR A 154 0.56 -1.44 -10.67
C TYR A 154 0.37 -2.87 -11.18
N ASN A 155 0.90 -3.14 -12.36
CA ASN A 155 0.95 -4.50 -12.92
C ASN A 155 2.09 -5.26 -12.24
N HIS A 156 1.76 -6.36 -11.56
CA HIS A 156 2.77 -7.18 -10.93
C HIS A 156 3.75 -7.73 -11.97
N ARG A 157 5.04 -7.51 -11.74
CA ARG A 157 6.12 -8.17 -12.49
C ARG A 157 6.56 -9.49 -11.85
N HIS A 158 6.10 -9.74 -10.62
CA HIS A 158 6.28 -11.00 -9.89
C HIS A 158 4.90 -11.57 -9.52
N PHE A 159 4.56 -12.75 -10.05
CA PHE A 159 3.20 -13.30 -10.02
C PHE A 159 2.92 -14.24 -8.85
N LEU A 160 3.94 -14.69 -8.11
CA LEU A 160 3.78 -15.59 -6.97
C LEU A 160 3.43 -14.79 -5.71
N LEU A 161 2.19 -14.30 -5.62
CA LEU A 161 1.73 -13.35 -4.60
C LEU A 161 2.03 -13.79 -3.15
N GLN A 162 1.90 -15.08 -2.86
CA GLN A 162 2.18 -15.64 -1.52
C GLN A 162 3.67 -15.56 -1.13
N GLN A 163 4.58 -15.41 -2.09
CA GLN A 163 6.01 -15.16 -1.82
C GLN A 163 6.30 -13.70 -1.49
N ILE A 164 5.34 -12.79 -1.70
CA ILE A 164 5.46 -11.39 -1.33
C ILE A 164 5.02 -11.26 0.13
N ASP A 165 5.96 -11.49 1.04
CA ASP A 165 5.72 -11.71 2.47
C ASP A 165 6.41 -10.70 3.38
N ILE A 166 7.15 -9.74 2.83
CA ILE A 166 7.85 -8.72 3.63
C ILE A 166 7.39 -7.33 3.21
N LEU A 167 6.91 -6.54 4.18
CA LEU A 167 6.64 -5.10 4.03
C LEU A 167 7.79 -4.32 4.68
N GLU A 168 8.40 -3.40 3.94
CA GLU A 168 9.38 -2.44 4.46
C GLU A 168 8.92 -1.00 4.19
N VAL A 169 9.16 -0.10 5.15
CA VAL A 169 8.99 1.35 4.98
C VAL A 169 10.24 2.06 5.45
N GLU A 170 10.80 2.92 4.59
CA GLU A 170 12.07 3.62 4.83
C GLU A 170 12.01 5.07 4.35
N GLY A 171 12.93 5.90 4.82
CA GLY A 171 13.09 7.30 4.38
C GLY A 171 12.30 8.30 5.22
N ASP A 172 11.96 9.44 4.63
CA ASP A 172 11.55 10.66 5.34
C ASP A 172 10.07 10.68 5.76
N VAL A 173 9.69 9.70 6.57
CA VAL A 173 8.31 9.51 7.05
C VAL A 173 8.29 9.09 8.51
N SER A 174 7.27 9.52 9.23
CA SER A 174 6.97 9.04 10.58
C SER A 174 5.68 8.22 10.53
N LEU A 175 5.69 6.99 11.04
CA LEU A 175 4.52 6.11 10.96
C LEU A 175 3.68 6.17 12.23
N SER A 176 2.37 6.24 12.08
CA SER A 176 1.40 6.19 13.18
C SER A 176 0.68 4.84 13.29
N SER A 177 0.47 4.16 12.16
CA SER A 177 -0.16 2.84 12.13
C SER A 177 0.25 2.07 10.87
N VAL A 178 0.40 0.75 11.01
CA VAL A 178 0.56 -0.17 9.89
C VAL A 178 -0.34 -1.38 10.14
N LEU A 179 -1.25 -1.66 9.20
CA LEU A 179 -2.15 -2.80 9.21
C LEU A 179 -1.83 -3.65 7.97
N VAL A 180 -1.57 -4.95 8.17
CA VAL A 180 -1.19 -5.93 7.15
C VAL A 180 -2.02 -7.20 7.26
#